data_AF-A0ABD6IU59-F1
#
_entry.id   AF-A0ABD6IU59-F1
#
_cell.length_a   1.000
_cell.length_b   1.000
_cell.length_c   1.000
_cell.angle_alpha   90.00
_cell.angle_beta   90.00
_cell.angle_gamma   90.00
#
_symmetry.space_group_name_H-M   'P 1'
#
loop_
_entity.id
_entity.type
_entity.pdbx_description
1 polymer ?
#
loop_
_entity_poly.entity_id
_entity_poly.type
_entity_poly.pdbx_seq_one_letter_code
_entity_poly.pdbx_strand_id
1 'polypeptide(L)' 'MTGTATVSDFYCHQALTGAVPIERVAETDRVLAFHHTNPSYPVHIVVIPKEHVPSLTDLGN' A
#
# COMPACT_ATOMS: atom_id res chain seq x y z
N MET A 1 9.03 -29.51 1.73
CA MET A 1 8.79 -28.65 0.55
C MET A 1 8.02 -27.42 1.00
N THR A 2 8.71 -26.48 1.65
CA THR A 2 8.15 -25.19 2.05
C THR A 2 8.09 -24.31 0.80
N GLY A 3 6.91 -24.25 0.18
CA GLY A 3 6.66 -23.33 -0.92
C GLY A 3 6.74 -21.91 -0.38
N THR A 4 7.67 -21.11 -0.91
CA THR A 4 7.66 -19.66 -0.77
C THR A 4 6.44 -19.16 -1.53
N ALA A 5 5.28 -19.10 -0.87
CA ALA A 5 4.13 -18.40 -1.40
C ALA A 5 4.55 -16.94 -1.53
N THR A 6 4.76 -16.48 -2.77
CA THR A 6 4.89 -15.06 -3.07
C THR A 6 3.59 -14.39 -2.65
N VAL A 7 3.58 -13.80 -1.46
CA VAL A 7 2.47 -12.96 -1.01
C VAL A 7 2.38 -11.80 -1.99
N SER A 8 1.31 -11.80 -2.78
CA SER A 8 1.02 -10.74 -3.74
C SER A 8 0.52 -9.52 -2.97
N ASP A 9 1.43 -8.62 -2.59
CA ASP A 9 1.06 -7.33 -1.98
C ASP A 9 0.69 -6.31 -3.08
N PHE A 10 -0.60 -5.99 -3.16
CA PHE A 10 -1.13 -4.97 -4.08
C PHE A 10 -0.42 -3.62 -3.91
N TYR A 11 -0.11 -3.21 -2.68
CA TYR A 11 0.48 -1.91 -2.42
C TYR A 11 1.92 -1.85 -2.92
N CYS A 12 2.71 -2.89 -2.68
CA CYS A 12 4.07 -2.99 -3.21
C CYS A 12 4.09 -3.08 -4.73
N HIS A 13 3.26 -3.92 -5.33
CA HIS A 13 3.37 -4.24 -6.76
C HIS A 13 2.58 -3.32 -7.67
N GLN A 14 1.52 -2.67 -7.18
CA GLN A 14 0.63 -1.85 -7.98
C GLN A 14 0.65 -0.37 -7.58
N ALA A 15 0.44 -0.07 -6.29
CA ALA A 15 0.36 1.31 -5.84
C ALA A 15 1.71 2.03 -5.89
N LEU A 16 2.76 1.43 -5.33
CA LEU A 16 4.10 2.04 -5.25
C LEU A 16 4.86 2.04 -6.59
N THR A 17 4.66 1.04 -7.44
CA THR A 17 5.30 0.96 -8.77
C THR A 17 4.64 1.89 -9.80
N GLY A 18 3.43 2.38 -9.53
CA GLY A 18 2.62 3.10 -10.50
C GLY A 18 1.99 2.22 -11.58
N ALA A 19 1.95 0.89 -11.40
CA ALA A 19 1.28 0.00 -12.35
C ALA A 19 -0.25 0.23 -12.40
N VAL A 20 -0.82 0.82 -11.34
CA VAL A 20 -2.19 1.32 -11.33
C VAL A 20 -2.16 2.84 -11.20
N PRO A 21 -2.92 3.59 -12.03
CA PRO A 21 -3.04 5.03 -11.86
C PRO A 21 -3.76 5.35 -10.55
N ILE A 22 -3.14 6.19 -9.73
CA ILE A 22 -3.67 6.65 -8.44
C ILE A 22 -3.57 8.18 -8.35
N GLU A 23 -4.60 8.80 -7.81
CA GLU A 23 -4.61 10.23 -7.50
C GLU A 23 -3.93 10.46 -6.15
N ARG A 24 -2.74 11.08 -6.18
CA ARG A 24 -1.92 11.31 -4.99
C ARG A 24 -2.42 12.52 -4.20
N VAL A 25 -2.57 12.33 -2.90
CA VAL A 25 -2.88 13.41 -1.94
C VAL A 25 -1.59 14.01 -1.41
N ALA A 26 -0.66 13.16 -0.98
CA ALA A 26 0.64 13.56 -0.47
C ALA A 26 1.63 12.41 -0.61
N GLU A 27 2.92 12.74 -0.76
CA GLU A 27 4.00 11.78 -0.82
C GLU A 27 5.20 12.32 -0.05
N THR A 28 5.83 11.45 0.74
CA THR A 28 7.06 11.75 1.49
C THR A 28 8.09 10.66 1.19
N ASP A 29 9.28 10.77 1.78
CA ASP A 29 10.32 9.74 1.66
C ASP A 29 9.90 8.39 2.24
N ARG A 30 8.93 8.35 3.16
CA ARG A 30 8.53 7.13 3.88
C ARG A 30 7.12 6.63 3.58
N VAL A 31 6.25 7.52 3.10
CA VAL A 31 4.80 7.27 3.03
C VAL A 31 4.21 7.81 1.74
N LEU A 32 3.20 7.11 1.22
CA LEU A 32 2.35 7.55 0.12
C LEU A 32 0.88 7.61 0.59
N ALA A 33 0.20 8.70 0.29
CA ALA A 33 -1.24 8.88 0.52
C ALA A 33 -1.97 9.15 -0.81
N PHE A 34 -3.05 8.42 -1.07
CA PHE A 34 -3.78 8.50 -2.35
C PHE A 34 -5.28 8.18 -2.19
N HIS A 35 -6.09 8.62 -3.15
CA HIS A 35 -7.51 8.28 -3.21
C HIS A 35 -7.69 6.81 -3.61
N HIS A 36 -8.46 6.05 -2.81
CA HIS A 36 -8.72 4.64 -3.09
C HIS A 36 -9.39 4.48 -4.48
N THR A 37 -8.90 3.55 -5.30
CA THR A 37 -9.39 3.35 -6.68
C THR A 37 -10.81 2.77 -6.75
N ASN A 38 -11.27 2.13 -5.67
CA ASN A 38 -12.64 1.65 -5.49
C ASN A 38 -13.22 2.15 -4.14
N PRO A 39 -13.61 3.42 -4.03
CA PRO A 39 -13.91 4.04 -2.74
C PRO A 39 -15.31 3.66 -2.23
N SER A 40 -15.42 3.27 -0.95
CA SER A 40 -16.72 3.05 -0.29
C SER A 40 -17.36 4.31 0.31
N TYR A 41 -16.65 5.45 0.29
CA TYR A 41 -17.09 6.73 0.85
C TYR A 41 -16.70 7.89 -0.08
N PRO A 42 -17.38 9.05 -0.02
CA PRO A 42 -17.08 10.20 -0.89
C PRO A 42 -15.62 10.66 -0.80
N VAL A 43 -15.00 10.53 0.38
CA VAL A 43 -13.58 10.74 0.61
C VAL A 43 -13.02 9.48 1.27
N HIS A 44 -12.17 8.75 0.54
CA HIS A 44 -11.51 7.54 1.05
C HIS A 44 -10.04 7.59 0.65
N ILE A 45 -9.19 8.00 1.59
CA ILE A 45 -7.74 8.12 1.39
C ILE A 45 -7.07 6.93 2.05
N VAL A 46 -6.20 6.25 1.31
CA VAL A 46 -5.32 5.20 1.82
C VAL A 46 -3.95 5.79 2.07
N VAL A 47 -3.36 5.47 3.21
CA VAL A 47 -1.99 5.86 3.57
C VAL A 47 -1.18 4.58 3.77
N ILE A 48 -0.11 4.41 2.99
CA ILE A 48 0.75 3.22 3.04
C ILE A 48 2.22 3.59 3.31
N PRO A 49 2.96 2.77 4.06
CA PRO A 49 4.41 2.88 4.10
C PRO A 49 5.01 2.47 2.74
N LYS A 50 6.14 3.09 2.38
CA LYS A 50 6.94 2.68 1.22
C LYS A 50 7.73 1.39 1.48
N GLU A 51 7.99 1.08 2.75
CA GLU A 51 8.54 -0.19 3.19
C GLU A 51 7.41 -1.20 3.44
N HIS A 52 7.59 -2.44 2.98
CA HIS A 52 6.60 -3.49 3.19
C HIS A 52 6.53 -3.87 4.67
N VAL A 53 5.33 -3.79 5.23
CA VAL A 53 5.01 -4.24 6.58
C VAL A 53 3.88 -5.27 6.47
N PRO A 54 4.08 -6.54 6.86
CA PRO A 54 3.07 -7.58 6.64
C PRO A 54 1.76 -7.31 7.38
N SER A 55 1.85 -6.81 8.61
CA SER A 55 0.71 -6.39 9.41
C SER A 55 1.12 -5.38 10.49
N LEU A 56 0.13 -4.69 11.07
CA LEU A 56 0.37 -3.78 12.19
C LEU A 56 1.01 -4.49 13.41
N THR A 57 0.71 -5.79 13.60
CA THR A 57 1.26 -6.56 14.72
C THR A 57 2.73 -6.90 14.59
N ASP A 58 3.30 -6.79 13.38
CA ASP A 58 4.74 -7.00 13.14
C ASP A 58 5.59 -5.75 13.49
N LEU A 59 4.96 -4.64 13.92
CA LEU A 59 5.64 -3.39 14.26
C LEU A 59 5.97 -3.23 15.76
N GLY A 60 5.59 -4.19 16.61
CA GLY A 60 5.89 -4.19 18.04
C GLY A 60 7.02 -5.15 18.39
N ASN A 61 7.97 -4.72 19.23
CA ASN A 61 8.98 -5.59 19.84
C ASN A 61 8.35 -6.58 20.81
#